data_AF-A0A938B8P4-F1
#
_entry.id   AF-A0A938B8P4-F1
#
_cell.length_a   1.000
_cell.length_b   1.000
_cell.length_c   1.000
_cell.angle_alpha   90.00
_cell.angle_beta   90.00
_cell.angle_gamma   90.00
#
_symmetry.space_group_name_H-M   'P 1'
#
loop_
_entity.id
_entity.type
_entity.pdbx_description
1 polymer ?
#
loop_
_entity_poly.entity_id
_entity_poly.type
_entity_poly.pdbx_seq_one_letter_code
_entity_poly.pdbx_strand_id
1 'polypeptide(L)'
;MVVKSIQTGRPLAPRGGARPALVGQVGERVAGITGPKEKIRSPTRTANFRVPDELTLTTLREIKNVQRLGLTDQIRDFHLFSQQTNRTFILEVRRNTIISKTLQELIDAGEIELRRSLP
;
A
#
# COMPACT_ATOMS: atom_id res chain seq x y z
N MET A 1 8.58 55.20 3.15
CA MET A 1 7.74 54.40 2.22
C MET A 1 8.64 53.34 1.61
N VAL A 2 8.70 52.14 2.20
CA VAL A 2 9.57 51.04 1.72
C VAL A 2 8.66 49.95 1.16
N VAL A 3 8.67 49.81 -0.16
CA VAL A 3 7.99 48.74 -0.89
C VAL A 3 8.72 47.42 -0.64
N LYS A 4 8.02 46.46 -0.04
CA LYS A 4 8.49 45.10 0.22
C LYS A 4 8.34 44.28 -1.06
N SER A 5 9.45 43.84 -1.64
CA SER A 5 9.49 42.90 -2.76
C SER A 5 8.82 41.58 -2.39
N ILE A 6 7.81 41.21 -3.17
CA ILE A 6 7.13 39.92 -3.16
C ILE A 6 8.06 38.88 -3.79
N GLN A 7 8.55 37.95 -2.98
CA GLN A 7 9.22 36.74 -3.48
C GLN A 7 8.19 35.86 -4.18
N THR A 8 8.37 35.69 -5.48
CA THR A 8 7.61 34.78 -6.33
C THR A 8 7.84 33.34 -5.87
N GLY A 9 6.77 32.70 -5.39
CA GLY A 9 6.78 31.30 -4.99
C GLY A 9 7.17 30.39 -6.15
N ARG A 10 8.20 29.57 -5.95
CA ARG A 10 8.54 28.45 -6.83
C ARG A 10 7.33 27.52 -6.96
N PRO A 11 6.90 27.13 -8.18
CA PRO A 11 5.89 26.08 -8.32
C PRO A 11 6.46 24.77 -7.80
N LEU A 12 5.79 24.17 -6.83
CA LEU A 12 6.08 22.83 -6.35
C LEU A 12 5.75 21.85 -7.47
N ALA A 13 6.79 21.26 -8.07
CA ALA A 13 6.64 20.16 -9.03
C ALA A 13 5.84 19.01 -8.38
N PRO A 14 4.87 18.40 -9.09
CA PRO A 14 4.07 17.33 -8.53
C PRO A 14 4.94 16.11 -8.24
N ARG A 15 5.16 15.84 -6.96
CA ARG A 15 5.81 14.61 -6.48
C ARG A 15 4.80 13.46 -6.64
N GLY A 16 5.02 12.61 -7.65
CA GLY A 16 4.40 11.27 -7.74
C GLY A 16 2.92 11.20 -8.12
N GLY A 17 2.63 11.27 -9.42
CA GLY A 17 1.60 10.48 -10.11
C GLY A 17 0.13 10.60 -9.67
N ALA A 18 -0.65 11.44 -10.38
CA ALA A 18 -2.11 11.38 -10.34
C ALA A 18 -2.70 10.02 -10.82
N ARG A 19 -1.93 9.23 -11.59
CA ARG A 19 -2.40 7.96 -12.19
C ARG A 19 -2.42 6.79 -11.19
N PRO A 20 -1.37 6.55 -10.36
CA PRO A 20 -1.43 5.57 -9.26
C PRO A 20 -2.59 5.79 -8.29
N ALA A 21 -2.91 7.05 -7.95
CA ALA A 21 -3.96 7.37 -7.00
C ALA A 21 -5.36 6.97 -7.51
N LEU A 22 -5.65 7.23 -8.79
CA LEU A 22 -6.91 6.82 -9.41
C LEU A 22 -7.05 5.29 -9.50
N VAL A 23 -5.97 4.58 -9.80
CA VAL A 23 -5.94 3.11 -9.86
C VAL A 23 -6.17 2.49 -8.47
N GLY A 24 -5.61 3.09 -7.41
CA GLY A 24 -5.85 2.69 -6.03
C GLY A 24 -7.31 2.87 -5.60
N GLN A 25 -7.91 4.04 -5.88
CA GLN A 25 -9.31 4.34 -5.54
C GLN A 25 -10.31 3.39 -6.23
N VAL A 26 -10.04 2.98 -7.48
CA VAL A 26 -10.86 1.98 -8.17
C VAL A 26 -10.74 0.61 -7.49
N GLY A 27 -9.51 0.22 -7.11
CA GLY A 27 -9.26 -1.03 -6.37
C GLY A 27 -10.00 -1.07 -5.02
N GLU A 28 -9.89 0.00 -4.24
CA GLU A 28 -10.57 0.14 -2.94
C GLU A 28 -12.09 0.04 -3.05
N ARG A 29 -12.68 0.69 -4.07
CA ARG A 29 -14.13 0.63 -4.32
C ARG A 29 -14.60 -0.77 -4.69
N VAL A 30 -13.85 -1.46 -5.56
CA VAL A 30 -14.19 -2.83 -5.98
C VAL A 30 -14.06 -3.82 -4.82
N ALA A 31 -13.10 -3.59 -3.93
CA ALA A 31 -12.83 -4.44 -2.77
C ALA A 31 -13.74 -4.20 -1.55
N GLY A 32 -14.60 -3.17 -1.59
CA GLY A 32 -15.59 -2.87 -0.56
C GLY A 32 -15.02 -2.23 0.71
N ILE A 33 -13.85 -1.60 0.65
CA ILE A 33 -13.21 -1.00 1.83
C ILE A 33 -14.05 0.17 2.35
N THR A 34 -14.50 0.05 3.60
CA THR A 34 -15.33 1.05 4.28
C THR A 34 -14.80 1.27 5.70
N GLY A 35 -13.97 2.30 5.88
CA GLY A 35 -13.39 2.64 7.19
C GLY A 35 -12.35 3.76 7.11
N PRO A 36 -12.02 4.43 8.23
CA PRO A 36 -10.94 5.40 8.26
C PRO A 36 -9.60 4.71 7.99
N LYS A 37 -8.75 5.34 7.16
CA LYS A 37 -7.40 4.84 6.92
C LYS A 37 -6.51 5.08 8.14
N GLU A 38 -6.21 4.01 8.87
CA GLU A 38 -5.30 4.06 10.02
C GLU A 38 -3.83 4.03 9.56
N LYS A 39 -2.96 4.69 10.33
CA LYS A 39 -1.51 4.72 10.06
C LYS A 39 -0.79 3.75 10.99
N ILE A 40 0.13 2.97 10.46
CA ILE A 40 1.06 2.15 11.23
C ILE A 40 2.49 2.69 11.12
N ARG A 41 3.33 2.45 12.11
CA ARG A 41 4.78 2.69 11.98
C ARG A 41 5.39 1.65 11.05
N SER A 42 6.36 2.04 10.22
CA SER A 42 7.13 1.10 9.38
C SER A 42 8.04 0.24 10.27
N PRO A 43 7.86 -1.08 10.33
CA PRO A 43 8.75 -1.94 11.12
C PRO A 43 10.19 -1.95 10.61
N THR A 44 10.39 -1.86 9.29
CA THR A 44 11.73 -1.85 8.67
C THR A 44 12.41 -0.47 8.69
N ARG A 45 11.71 0.58 9.12
CA ARG A 45 12.17 1.98 9.11
C ARG A 45 12.55 2.51 7.71
N THR A 46 12.05 1.87 6.66
CA THR A 46 12.15 2.36 5.27
C THR A 46 11.19 3.53 5.01
N ALA A 47 10.23 3.77 5.90
CA ALA A 47 9.38 4.95 5.94
C ALA A 47 9.09 5.34 7.41
N ASN A 48 8.54 6.54 7.64
CA ASN A 48 8.06 6.90 8.99
C ASN A 48 6.77 6.15 9.36
N PHE A 49 5.85 6.10 8.40
CA PHE A 49 4.53 5.48 8.55
C PHE A 49 4.11 4.81 7.24
N ARG A 50 3.22 3.81 7.36
CA ARG A 50 2.48 3.20 6.26
C ARG A 50 0.98 3.33 6.52
N VAL A 51 0.21 3.30 5.45
CA VAL A 51 -1.25 3.35 5.49
C VAL A 51 -1.73 2.14 4.71
N PRO A 52 -2.16 1.05 5.37
CA PRO A 52 -2.82 -0.04 4.68
C PRO A 52 -4.18 0.42 4.14
N ASP A 53 -4.69 -0.28 3.15
CA ASP A 53 -6.02 0.00 2.64
C ASP A 53 -7.10 -0.35 3.66
N GLU A 54 -6.94 -1.46 4.39
CA GLU A 54 -7.82 -1.85 5.49
C GLU A 54 -7.03 -2.48 6.65
N LEU A 55 -7.38 -2.10 7.87
CA LEU A 55 -6.80 -2.62 9.11
C LEU A 55 -7.92 -2.90 10.11
N THR A 56 -7.99 -4.14 10.58
CA THR A 56 -8.97 -4.59 11.57
C THR A 56 -8.28 -5.21 12.78
N LEU A 57 -9.05 -5.80 13.70
CA LEU A 57 -8.49 -6.55 14.83
C LEU A 57 -7.77 -7.83 14.39
N THR A 58 -8.19 -8.45 13.28
CA THR A 58 -7.70 -9.77 12.84
C THR A 58 -7.00 -9.73 11.48
N THR A 59 -7.15 -8.66 10.71
CA THR A 59 -6.63 -8.57 9.34
C THR A 59 -5.91 -7.26 9.07
N LEU A 60 -4.90 -7.32 8.22
CA LEU A 60 -4.35 -6.19 7.48
C LEU A 60 -4.49 -6.53 5.99
N ARG A 61 -5.16 -5.68 5.21
CA ARG A 61 -5.41 -5.92 3.79
C ARG A 61 -4.85 -4.78 2.95
N GLU A 62 -4.17 -5.15 1.86
CA GLU A 62 -3.59 -4.24 0.88
C GLU A 62 -4.01 -4.64 -0.54
N ILE A 63 -4.42 -3.68 -1.36
CA ILE A 63 -4.94 -3.89 -2.71
C ILE A 63 -3.94 -3.39 -3.74
N LYS A 64 -3.60 -4.22 -4.73
CA LYS A 64 -2.71 -3.85 -5.84
C LYS A 64 -3.32 -4.19 -7.20
N ASN A 65 -3.61 -3.16 -7.99
CA ASN A 65 -3.99 -3.31 -9.40
C ASN A 65 -2.77 -3.09 -10.32
N VAL A 66 -1.86 -4.06 -10.34
CA VAL A 66 -0.63 -4.01 -11.16
C VAL A 66 -0.39 -5.32 -11.92
N GLN A 67 0.32 -5.25 -13.05
CA GLN A 67 0.63 -6.44 -13.86
C GLN A 67 1.67 -7.34 -13.20
N ARG A 68 2.66 -6.75 -12.55
CA ARG A 68 3.74 -7.46 -11.88
C ARG A 68 3.92 -6.88 -10.49
N LEU A 69 3.99 -7.73 -9.49
CA LEU A 69 4.18 -7.35 -8.11
C LEU A 69 5.36 -8.11 -7.51
N GLY A 70 6.27 -7.39 -6.87
CA GLY A 70 7.39 -7.97 -6.15
C GLY A 70 7.35 -7.67 -4.66
N LEU A 71 8.29 -8.25 -3.91
CA LEU A 71 8.45 -7.98 -2.49
C LEU A 71 9.04 -6.57 -2.27
N THR A 72 8.14 -5.58 -2.18
CA THR A 72 8.51 -4.18 -1.89
C THR A 72 8.68 -3.94 -0.39
N ASP A 73 9.33 -2.85 -0.02
CA ASP A 73 9.46 -2.46 1.39
C ASP A 73 8.10 -2.22 2.07
N GLN A 74 7.12 -1.73 1.32
CA GLN A 74 5.74 -1.59 1.83
C GLN A 74 5.14 -2.95 2.18
N ILE A 75 5.27 -3.94 1.29
CA ILE A 75 4.76 -5.30 1.53
C ILE A 75 5.50 -5.96 2.69
N ARG A 76 6.83 -5.77 2.79
CA ARG A 76 7.61 -6.24 3.95
C ARG A 76 7.14 -5.62 5.25
N ASP A 77 6.89 -4.31 5.26
CA ASP A 77 6.39 -3.61 6.44
C ASP A 77 5.03 -4.14 6.90
N PHE A 78 4.10 -4.35 5.96
CA PHE A 78 2.78 -4.90 6.28
C PHE A 78 2.84 -6.34 6.74
N HIS A 79 3.66 -7.16 6.08
CA HIS A 79 3.89 -8.53 6.51
C HIS A 79 4.45 -8.57 7.94
N LEU A 80 5.54 -7.86 8.22
CA LEU A 80 6.14 -7.83 9.56
C LEU A 80 5.18 -7.29 10.62
N PHE A 81 4.44 -6.22 10.32
CA PHE A 81 3.44 -5.67 11.24
C PHE A 81 2.33 -6.68 11.54
N SER A 82 1.87 -7.42 10.54
CA SER A 82 0.83 -8.44 10.72
C SER A 82 1.31 -9.56 11.64
N GLN A 83 2.54 -10.05 11.47
CA GLN A 83 3.17 -11.05 12.33
C GLN A 83 3.33 -10.55 13.77
N GLN A 84 3.85 -9.33 13.96
CA GLN A 84 4.05 -8.72 15.28
C GLN A 84 2.75 -8.52 16.06
N THR A 85 1.62 -8.49 15.36
CA THR A 85 0.33 -8.17 15.95
C THR A 85 -0.72 -9.26 15.79
N ASN A 86 -0.29 -10.47 15.41
CA ASN A 86 -1.15 -11.65 15.22
C ASN A 86 -2.34 -11.40 14.29
N ARG A 87 -2.10 -10.72 13.17
CA ARG A 87 -3.09 -10.47 12.11
C ARG A 87 -2.75 -11.28 10.87
N THR A 88 -3.78 -11.66 10.11
CA THR A 88 -3.60 -12.18 8.75
C THR A 88 -3.28 -11.05 7.80
N PHE A 89 -2.17 -11.14 7.07
CA PHE A 89 -1.90 -10.22 5.97
C PHE A 89 -2.52 -10.74 4.68
N ILE A 90 -3.50 -10.00 4.17
CA ILE A 90 -4.19 -10.28 2.91
C ILE A 90 -3.64 -9.36 1.83
N LEU A 91 -3.02 -9.94 0.82
CA LEU A 91 -2.58 -9.22 -0.38
C LEU A 91 -3.57 -9.49 -1.51
N GLU A 92 -4.32 -8.47 -1.88
CA GLU A 92 -5.35 -8.57 -2.91
C GLU A 92 -4.88 -7.97 -4.22
N VAL A 93 -4.92 -8.75 -5.29
CA VAL A 93 -4.38 -8.36 -6.61
C VAL A 93 -5.40 -8.64 -7.72
N ARG A 94 -5.11 -8.12 -8.92
CA ARG A 94 -5.88 -8.51 -10.10
C ARG A 94 -5.54 -9.93 -10.56
N ARG A 95 -6.50 -10.57 -11.22
CA ARG A 95 -6.44 -12.00 -11.58
C ARG A 95 -5.15 -12.40 -12.28
N ASN A 96 -4.66 -11.55 -13.18
CA ASN A 96 -3.47 -11.81 -14.00
C ASN A 96 -2.16 -11.20 -13.45
N THR A 97 -2.12 -10.76 -12.18
CA THR A 97 -0.87 -10.24 -11.60
C THR A 97 0.19 -11.33 -11.51
N ILE A 98 1.36 -11.06 -12.09
CA ILE A 98 2.55 -11.88 -12.01
C ILE A 98 3.28 -11.58 -10.70
N ILE A 99 3.43 -12.59 -9.85
CA ILE A 99 4.11 -12.47 -8.55
C ILE A 99 5.58 -12.80 -8.72
N SER A 100 6.48 -11.99 -8.17
CA SER A 100 7.91 -12.29 -8.17
C SER A 100 8.20 -13.52 -7.30
N LYS A 101 9.23 -14.30 -7.63
CA LYS A 101 9.65 -15.49 -6.87
C LYS A 101 9.70 -15.27 -5.36
N THR A 102 10.39 -14.24 -4.88
CA THR A 102 10.53 -13.97 -3.44
C THR A 102 9.22 -13.64 -2.72
N LEU A 103 8.26 -13.03 -3.43
CA LEU A 103 6.93 -12.78 -2.87
C LEU A 103 6.09 -14.06 -2.89
N GLN A 104 6.26 -14.88 -3.93
CA GLN A 104 5.60 -16.18 -4.03
C GLN A 104 6.04 -17.12 -2.90
N GLU A 105 7.32 -17.13 -2.52
CA GLU A 105 7.83 -17.93 -1.39
C GLU A 105 7.10 -17.63 -0.07
N LEU A 106 6.81 -16.37 0.23
CA LEU A 106 6.04 -15.98 1.43
C LEU A 106 4.56 -16.41 1.36
N ILE A 107 3.99 -16.38 0.15
CA ILE A 107 2.61 -16.84 -0.09
C ILE A 107 2.53 -18.36 0.07
N ASP A 108 3.49 -19.09 -0.50
CA ASP A 108 3.56 -20.55 -0.44
C ASP A 108 3.82 -21.04 0.99
N ALA A 109 4.56 -20.28 1.79
CA ALA A 109 4.76 -20.52 3.22
C ALA A 109 3.51 -20.25 4.08
N GLY A 110 2.44 -19.68 3.51
CA GLY A 110 1.22 -19.29 4.24
C GLY A 110 1.38 -18.04 5.09
N GLU A 111 2.48 -17.30 4.94
CA GLU A 111 2.73 -16.05 5.67
C GLU A 111 1.91 -14.87 5.10
N ILE A 112 1.53 -14.95 3.83
CA ILE A 112 0.70 -13.96 3.13
C ILE A 112 -0.46 -14.67 2.44
N GLU A 113 -1.70 -14.26 2.74
CA GLU A 113 -2.88 -14.73 2.04
C GLU A 113 -3.06 -13.96 0.72
N LEU A 114 -2.83 -14.60 -0.42
CA LEU A 114 -3.03 -14.00 -1.74
C LEU A 114 -4.49 -14.14 -2.19
N ARG A 115 -5.16 -13.01 -2.47
CA ARG A 115 -6.49 -12.97 -3.09
C ARG A 115 -6.42 -12.40 -4.51
N ARG A 116 -7.06 -13.07 -5.47
CA ARG A 116 -7.09 -12.67 -6.90
C ARG A 116 -8.51 -12.33 -7.34
N SER A 117 -9.00 -11.16 -6.91
CA SER A 117 -10.41 -10.75 -7.08
C SER A 117 -10.59 -9.61 -8.09
N LEU A 118 -9.58 -8.75 -8.27
CA LEU A 118 -9.72 -7.55 -9.10
C LEU A 118 -9.70 -7.91 -10.59
N PRO A 119 -10.45 -7.17 -11.44
CA PRO A 119 -10.45 -7.36 -12.89
C PRO A 119 -9.07 -7.11 -13.53
#